data_AF-A0A8E7FQP4-F1
#
_entry.id   AF-A0A8E7FQP4-F1
#
_cell.length_a   1.000
_cell.length_b   1.000
_cell.length_c   1.000
_cell.angle_alpha   90.00
_cell.angle_beta   90.00
_cell.angle_gamma   90.00
#
_symmetry.space_group_name_H-M   'P 1'
#
loop_
_entity.id
_entity.type
_entity.pdbx_description
1 polymer ?
#
loop_
_entity_poly.entity_id
_entity_poly.type
_entity_poly.pdbx_seq_one_letter_code
_entity_poly.pdbx_strand_id
1 'polypeptide(L)'
;TILMINLAIGTIITMSSHHWLLAWMGLEPNTLAILPIISKIHHPRATEASTKYFLTQAAASALILFSSSLNAQSTGQWNILDLNNQTSKTLITLALGMKLGLAPA
;
A
#
# COMPACT_ATOMS: atom_id res chain seq x y z
N THR A 1 20.49 -7.98 -1.04
CA THR A 1 20.61 -7.41 0.33
C THR A 1 19.91 -6.06 0.42
N ILE A 2 20.25 -5.09 -0.43
CA ILE A 2 19.60 -3.76 -0.45
C ILE A 2 18.06 -3.84 -0.57
N LEU A 3 17.54 -4.69 -1.46
CA LEU A 3 16.09 -4.87 -1.62
C LEU A 3 15.39 -5.40 -0.36
N MET A 4 16.01 -6.32 0.37
CA MET A 4 15.44 -6.83 1.63
C MET A 4 15.51 -5.78 2.74
N ILE A 5 16.55 -4.96 2.76
CA ILE A 5 16.66 -3.83 3.70
C ILE A 5 15.55 -2.80 3.42
N ASN A 6 15.30 -2.47 2.14
CA ASN A 6 14.19 -1.58 1.77
C ASN A 6 12.83 -2.14 2.20
N LEU A 7 12.62 -3.44 2.04
CA LEU A 7 11.39 -4.11 2.49
C LEU A 7 11.22 -3.97 4.01
N ALA A 8 12.29 -4.23 4.77
CA ALA A 8 12.27 -4.12 6.23
C ALA A 8 12.00 -2.67 6.67
N ILE A 9 12.72 -1.70 6.10
CA ILE A 9 12.54 -0.27 6.42
C ILE A 9 11.11 0.17 6.12
N GLY A 10 10.55 -0.20 4.97
CA GLY A 10 9.17 0.11 4.63
C GLY A 10 8.19 -0.42 5.70
N THR A 11 8.32 -1.69 6.07
CA THR A 11 7.48 -2.28 7.14
C THR A 11 7.65 -1.60 8.50
N ILE A 12 8.87 -1.22 8.88
CA ILE A 12 9.13 -0.53 10.15
C ILE A 12 8.45 0.84 10.14
N ILE A 13 8.60 1.62 9.06
CA ILE A 13 7.95 2.93 8.91
C ILE A 13 6.43 2.79 9.05
N THR A 14 5.84 1.77 8.42
CA THR A 14 4.39 1.54 8.52
C THR A 14 3.95 1.22 9.95
N MET A 15 4.70 0.38 10.68
CA MET A 15 4.34 0.01 12.06
C MET A 15 4.54 1.16 13.06
N SER A 16 5.52 2.04 12.85
CA SER A 16 5.77 3.17 13.74
C SER A 16 4.91 4.41 13.42
N SER A 17 4.20 4.40 12.30
CA SER A 17 3.45 5.56 11.82
C SER A 17 2.18 5.81 12.65
N HIS A 18 1.92 7.08 12.94
CA HIS A 18 0.68 7.56 13.55
C HIS A 18 -0.18 8.39 12.59
N HIS A 19 0.36 8.68 11.40
CA HIS A 19 -0.26 9.52 10.39
C HIS A 19 -0.42 8.72 9.09
N TRP A 20 -1.61 8.77 8.48
CA TRP A 20 -1.93 7.94 7.30
C TRP A 20 -0.98 8.15 6.12
N LEU A 21 -0.58 9.40 5.84
CA LEU A 21 0.40 9.71 4.79
C LEU A 21 1.77 9.05 5.02
N LEU A 22 2.21 8.98 6.28
CA LEU A 22 3.49 8.38 6.66
C LEU A 22 3.41 6.84 6.55
N ALA A 23 2.27 6.26 6.95
CA ALA A 23 1.99 4.85 6.72
C ALA A 23 1.96 4.51 5.22
N TRP A 24 1.35 5.37 4.38
CA TRP A 24 1.37 5.18 2.93
C TRP A 24 2.79 5.23 2.36
N MET A 25 3.59 6.21 2.79
CA MET A 25 4.98 6.37 2.36
C MET A 25 5.85 5.16 2.75
N GLY A 26 5.54 4.47 3.85
CA GLY A 26 6.21 3.21 4.22
C GLY A 26 5.81 2.01 3.34
N LEU A 27 4.61 2.00 2.75
CA LEU A 27 4.12 0.88 1.92
C LEU A 27 4.64 0.92 0.48
N GLU A 28 4.99 2.08 -0.06
CA GLU A 28 5.43 2.26 -1.44
C GLU A 28 6.84 1.68 -1.74
N PRO A 29 7.85 1.80 -0.85
CA PRO A 29 9.12 1.11 -1.01
C PRO A 29 8.98 -0.42 -1.10
N ASN A 30 7.99 -0.99 -0.41
CA ASN A 30 7.74 -2.44 -0.43
C ASN A 30 7.26 -2.91 -1.81
N THR A 31 6.43 -2.13 -2.50
CA THR A 31 5.95 -2.50 -3.84
C THR A 31 7.09 -2.46 -4.84
N LEU A 32 7.92 -1.41 -4.80
CA LEU A 32 9.07 -1.24 -5.70
C LEU A 32 10.18 -2.27 -5.44
N ALA A 33 10.43 -2.62 -4.17
CA ALA A 33 11.47 -3.60 -3.82
C ALA A 33 11.14 -5.03 -4.28
N ILE A 34 9.86 -5.38 -4.41
CA ILE A 34 9.40 -6.72 -4.81
C ILE A 34 9.49 -6.93 -6.34
N LEU A 35 9.31 -5.88 -7.16
CA LEU A 35 9.36 -5.98 -8.63
C LEU A 35 10.64 -6.68 -9.16
N PRO A 36 11.86 -6.25 -8.80
CA PRO A 36 13.08 -6.89 -9.28
C PRO A 36 13.28 -8.30 -8.70
N ILE A 37 12.63 -8.64 -7.58
CA ILE A 37 12.67 -9.99 -7.01
C ILE A 37 11.81 -10.93 -7.86
N ILE A 38 10.61 -10.50 -8.28
CA ILE A 38 9.72 -11.28 -9.16
C ILE A 38 10.33 -11.43 -10.56
N SER A 39 10.88 -10.35 -11.12
CA SER A 39 11.46 -10.36 -12.47
C SER A 39 12.90 -10.87 -12.54
N LYS A 40 13.41 -11.51 -11.48
CA LYS A 40 14.79 -12.01 -11.42
C LYS A 40 15.09 -13.04 -12.52
N ILE A 41 14.09 -13.86 -12.87
CA ILE A 41 14.17 -14.79 -13.99
C ILE A 41 13.60 -14.06 -15.21
N HIS A 42 14.44 -13.81 -16.21
CA HIS A 42 14.01 -13.19 -17.47
C HIS A 42 13.18 -14.18 -18.29
N HIS A 43 11.90 -14.30 -17.94
CA HIS A 43 10.90 -15.10 -18.62
C HIS A 43 9.62 -14.25 -18.80
N PRO A 44 8.90 -14.34 -19.93
CA PRO A 44 7.69 -13.54 -20.18
C PRO A 44 6.63 -13.68 -19.07
N ARG A 45 6.50 -14.88 -18.49
CA ARG A 45 5.61 -15.12 -17.34
C ARG A 45 6.01 -14.33 -16.09
N ALA A 46 7.31 -14.13 -15.84
CA ALA A 46 7.79 -13.37 -14.69
C ALA A 46 7.54 -11.86 -14.89
N THR A 47 7.66 -11.37 -16.13
CA THR A 47 7.30 -9.98 -16.46
C THR A 47 5.81 -9.75 -16.34
N GLU A 48 4.96 -10.70 -16.77
CA GLU A 48 3.50 -10.61 -16.57
C GLU A 48 3.09 -10.67 -15.10
N ALA A 49 3.75 -11.50 -14.29
CA ALA A 49 3.49 -11.55 -12.86
C ALA A 49 3.88 -10.24 -12.16
N SER A 50 5.03 -9.68 -12.53
CA SER A 50 5.52 -8.40 -12.00
C SER A 50 4.58 -7.24 -12.35
N THR A 51 4.09 -7.18 -13.60
CA THR A 51 3.16 -6.12 -14.03
C THR A 51 1.79 -6.23 -13.36
N LYS A 52 1.25 -7.44 -13.20
CA LYS A 52 0.00 -7.67 -12.45
C LYS A 52 0.14 -7.27 -10.98
N TYR A 53 1.25 -7.65 -10.35
CA TYR A 53 1.55 -7.24 -8.97
C TYR A 53 1.67 -5.72 -8.85
N PHE A 54 2.39 -5.07 -9.77
CA PHE A 54 2.53 -3.62 -9.77
C PHE A 54 1.18 -2.91 -9.85
N LEU A 55 0.34 -3.29 -10.81
CA LEU A 55 -0.95 -2.63 -11.05
C LEU A 55 -1.91 -2.78 -9.86
N THR A 56 -2.02 -4.00 -9.31
CA THR A 56 -2.89 -4.26 -8.15
C THR A 56 -2.42 -3.50 -6.91
N GLN A 57 -1.11 -3.49 -6.65
CA GLN A 57 -0.54 -2.80 -5.49
C GLN A 57 -0.56 -1.27 -5.62
N ALA A 58 -0.39 -0.74 -6.84
CA ALA A 58 -0.51 0.68 -7.14
C ALA A 58 -1.97 1.16 -7.02
N ALA A 59 -2.94 0.36 -7.48
CA ALA A 59 -4.35 0.66 -7.26
C ALA A 59 -4.70 0.67 -5.77
N ALA A 60 -4.21 -0.31 -5.01
CA ALA A 60 -4.41 -0.36 -3.57
C ALA A 60 -3.75 0.83 -2.84
N SER A 61 -2.54 1.24 -3.23
CA SER A 61 -1.87 2.40 -2.62
C SER A 61 -2.60 3.72 -2.94
N ALA A 62 -3.13 3.87 -4.16
CA ALA A 62 -3.95 5.01 -4.54
C ALA A 62 -5.25 5.08 -3.71
N LEU A 63 -5.90 3.94 -3.45
CA LEU A 63 -7.10 3.87 -2.61
C LEU A 63 -6.82 4.23 -1.14
N ILE A 64 -5.65 3.87 -0.61
CA ILE A 64 -5.22 4.30 0.74
C ILE A 64 -5.07 5.83 0.79
N LEU A 65 -4.41 6.44 -0.20
CA LEU A 65 -4.31 7.90 -0.27
C LEU A 65 -5.68 8.56 -0.40
N PHE A 66 -6.51 8.06 -1.32
CA PHE A 66 -7.84 8.63 -1.56
C PHE A 66 -8.73 8.55 -0.31
N SER A 67 -8.77 7.40 0.36
CA SER A 67 -9.53 7.24 1.60
C SER A 67 -9.00 8.14 2.73
N SER A 68 -7.68 8.28 2.88
CA SER A 68 -7.09 9.19 3.88
C SER A 68 -7.36 10.66 3.57
N SER A 69 -7.31 11.08 2.30
CA SER A 69 -7.66 12.41 1.84
C SER A 69 -9.13 12.75 2.10
N LEU A 70 -10.04 11.81 1.83
CA LEU A 70 -11.47 11.97 2.14
C LEU A 70 -11.71 12.11 3.65
N ASN A 71 -10.98 11.34 4.47
CA ASN A 71 -11.08 11.47 5.91
C ASN A 71 -10.58 12.84 6.39
N ALA A 72 -9.41 13.28 5.90
CA ALA A 72 -8.81 14.56 6.24
C ALA A 72 -9.66 15.74 5.76
N GLN A 73 -10.33 15.64 4.61
CA GLN A 73 -11.27 16.66 4.15
C GLN A 73 -12.46 16.81 5.11
N SER A 74 -12.93 15.70 5.70
CA SER A 74 -14.08 15.72 6.62
C SER A 74 -13.75 16.08 8.07
N THR A 75 -12.57 15.70 8.56
CA THR A 75 -12.17 15.85 9.98
C THR A 75 -11.08 16.89 10.20
N GLY A 76 -10.38 17.31 9.14
CA GLY A 76 -9.20 18.17 9.22
C GLY A 76 -7.95 17.47 9.76
N GLN A 77 -8.01 16.16 10.04
CA GLN A 77 -6.93 15.40 10.67
C GLN A 77 -6.52 14.19 9.82
N TRP A 78 -5.26 13.80 9.95
CA TRP A 78 -4.65 12.69 9.23
C TRP A 78 -4.25 11.53 10.14
N ASN A 79 -4.68 11.58 11.40
CA ASN A 79 -4.37 10.59 12.41
C ASN A 79 -4.97 9.22 12.01
N ILE A 80 -4.25 8.14 12.31
CA ILE A 80 -4.69 6.78 11.97
C ILE A 80 -5.92 6.38 12.77
N LEU A 81 -6.02 6.82 14.03
CA LEU A 81 -7.11 6.45 14.93
C LEU A 81 -8.43 7.15 14.59
N ASP A 82 -8.36 8.34 13.98
CA ASP A 82 -9.53 9.21 13.76
C ASP A 82 -10.15 8.99 12.38
N LEU A 83 -10.53 7.76 12.05
CA LEU A 83 -11.41 7.47 10.91
C LEU A 83 -12.86 7.69 11.35
N ASN A 84 -13.45 8.83 11.01
CA ASN A 84 -14.86 9.10 11.34
C ASN A 84 -15.79 8.96 10.15
N ASN A 85 -15.30 9.15 8.92
CA ASN A 85 -16.12 9.02 7.72
C ASN A 85 -16.33 7.54 7.34
N GLN A 86 -17.59 7.10 7.26
CA GLN A 86 -17.95 5.72 6.92
C GLN A 86 -17.41 5.30 5.54
N THR A 87 -17.42 6.21 4.56
CA THR A 87 -16.92 5.92 3.21
C THR A 87 -15.41 5.71 3.21
N SER A 88 -14.67 6.51 3.98
CA SER A 88 -13.23 6.34 4.15
C SER A 88 -12.89 5.00 4.80
N LYS A 89 -13.62 4.58 5.84
CA LYS A 89 -13.46 3.26 6.47
C LYS A 89 -13.64 2.12 5.48
N THR A 90 -14.69 2.16 4.66
CA THR A 90 -14.94 1.12 3.67
C THR A 90 -13.85 1.08 2.60
N LEU A 91 -13.37 2.24 2.14
CA LEU A 91 -12.33 2.31 1.13
C LEU A 91 -10.97 1.84 1.65
N ILE A 92 -10.62 2.21 2.89
CA ILE A 92 -9.34 1.81 3.48
C ILE A 92 -9.30 0.31 3.78
N THR A 93 -10.42 -0.28 4.20
CA THR A 93 -10.53 -1.73 4.40
C THR A 93 -10.45 -2.50 3.09
N LEU A 94 -11.12 -2.03 2.02
CA LEU A 94 -10.97 -2.55 0.66
C LEU A 94 -9.51 -2.47 0.18
N ALA A 95 -8.86 -1.32 0.38
CA ALA A 95 -7.48 -1.12 -0.06
C ALA A 95 -6.48 -2.03 0.67
N LEU A 96 -6.66 -2.22 1.98
CA LEU A 96 -5.88 -3.18 2.75
C LEU A 96 -6.16 -4.63 2.32
N GLY A 97 -7.42 -4.96 2.02
CA GLY A 97 -7.80 -6.26 1.48
C GLY A 97 -7.14 -6.57 0.13
N MET A 98 -7.09 -5.58 -0.77
CA MET A 98 -6.33 -5.67 -2.03
C MET A 98 -4.84 -5.90 -1.81
N LYS A 99 -4.21 -5.21 -0.84
CA LYS A 99 -2.79 -5.42 -0.51
C LYS A 99 -2.51 -6.84 0.00
N LEU A 100 -3.44 -7.43 0.74
CA LEU A 100 -3.35 -8.80 1.30
C LEU A 100 -3.78 -9.89 0.32
N GLY A 101 -4.50 -9.56 -0.75
CA GLY A 101 -5.05 -10.53 -1.70
C GLY A 101 -6.31 -11.26 -1.20
N LEU A 102 -7.14 -10.58 -0.38
CA LEU A 102 -8.41 -11.13 0.11
C LEU A 102 -9.50 -11.08 -0.97
N ALA A 103 -10.24 -12.18 -1.17
CA ALA A 103 -11.44 -12.16 -2.01
C ALA A 103 -12.50 -11.19 -1.43
N PRO A 104 -13.25 -10.42 -2.23
CA PRO A 104 -13.43 -10.45 -3.69
C PRO A 104 -12.48 -9.55 -4.51
N ALA A 105 -11.35 -9.13 -3.93
CA ALA A 105 -10.39 -8.22 -4.59
C ALA A 105 -9.64 -8.84 -5.78
#